data_AF-A0A2A2FE37-F1
#
_entry.id   AF-A0A2A2FE37-F1
#
_cell.length_a   1.000
_cell.length_b   1.000
_cell.length_c   1.000
_cell.angle_alpha   90.00
_cell.angle_beta   90.00
_cell.angle_gamma   90.00
#
_symmetry.space_group_name_H-M   'P 1'
#
loop_
_entity.id
_entity.type
_entity.pdbx_description
1 polymer ?
#
loop_
_entity_poly.entity_id
_entity_poly.type
_entity_poly.pdbx_seq_one_letter_code
_entity_poly.pdbx_strand_id
1 'polypeptide(L)'
;MSENPDDERLEELREKKMEELRERQQGGGDAEAQQEAQQRAEAQQEAVLKQYLTDGARQRLNAVAMSKPEFGDKVKQQVAALAQSGRIQGQIDEDQMRDLLKELQPDQQSFDIRRR
;
A
#
# COMPACT_ATOMS: atom_id res chain seq x y z
N MET A 1 62.18 4.45 -8.81
CA MET A 1 60.93 3.67 -8.92
C MET A 1 61.00 2.63 -7.83
N SER A 2 60.39 2.88 -6.68
CA SER A 2 60.30 1.90 -5.59
C SER A 2 58.82 1.67 -5.38
N GLU A 3 58.27 0.70 -6.11
CA GLU A 3 56.96 0.13 -5.78
C GLU A 3 57.14 -0.59 -4.44
N ASN A 4 56.59 0.00 -3.38
CA ASN A 4 56.61 -0.61 -2.05
C ASN A 4 55.52 -1.68 -2.01
N PRO A 5 55.85 -2.93 -1.63
CA PRO A 5 54.89 -4.04 -1.55
C PRO A 5 53.77 -3.82 -0.52
N ASP A 6 53.90 -2.81 0.33
CA ASP A 6 52.87 -2.39 1.27
C ASP A 6 51.72 -1.61 0.61
N ASP A 7 51.98 -0.87 -0.49
CA ASP A 7 50.94 -0.15 -1.23
C ASP A 7 50.03 -1.12 -1.99
N GLU A 8 50.60 -2.13 -2.66
CA GLU A 8 49.83 -3.19 -3.36
C GLU A 8 48.92 -3.96 -2.39
N ARG A 9 49.42 -4.33 -1.21
CA ARG A 9 48.58 -5.00 -0.19
C ARG A 9 47.46 -4.12 0.35
N LEU A 10 47.69 -2.80 0.41
CA LEU A 10 46.68 -1.84 0.87
C LEU A 10 45.56 -1.69 -0.17
N GLU A 11 45.92 -1.72 -1.45
CA GLU A 11 44.98 -1.69 -2.58
C GLU A 11 44.15 -2.97 -2.65
N GLU A 12 44.77 -4.15 -2.54
CA GLU A 12 44.06 -5.43 -2.50
C GLU A 12 43.06 -5.50 -1.34
N LEU A 13 43.42 -4.99 -0.16
CA LEU A 13 42.54 -4.95 1.00
C LEU A 13 41.34 -4.01 0.79
N ARG A 14 41.55 -2.91 0.06
CA ARG A 14 40.50 -1.96 -0.30
C ARG A 14 39.55 -2.55 -1.34
N GLU A 15 40.09 -3.26 -2.32
CA GLU A 15 39.33 -3.88 -3.39
C GLU A 15 38.44 -4.99 -2.83
N LYS A 16 39.00 -5.88 -2.00
CA LYS A 16 38.25 -6.96 -1.34
C LYS A 16 37.14 -6.45 -0.43
N LYS A 17 37.37 -5.34 0.27
CA LYS A 17 36.35 -4.69 1.12
C LYS A 17 35.27 -3.99 0.30
N MET A 18 35.59 -3.47 -0.89
CA MET A 18 34.59 -2.94 -1.82
C MET A 18 33.75 -4.05 -2.44
N GLU A 19 34.38 -5.17 -2.80
CA GLU A 19 33.72 -6.35 -3.35
C GLU A 19 32.73 -6.94 -2.34
N GLU A 20 33.15 -7.12 -1.08
CA GLU A 20 32.27 -7.61 0.01
C GLU A 20 31.08 -6.67 0.25
N LEU A 21 31.28 -5.35 0.13
CA LEU A 21 30.20 -4.35 0.24
C LEU A 21 29.25 -4.41 -0.97
N ARG A 22 29.78 -4.64 -2.17
CA ARG A 22 29.00 -4.84 -3.41
C ARG A 22 28.20 -6.13 -3.36
N GLU A 23 28.80 -7.23 -2.91
CA GLU A 23 28.13 -8.53 -2.75
C GLU A 23 27.02 -8.43 -1.71
N ARG A 24 27.25 -7.74 -0.58
CA ARG A 24 26.21 -7.52 0.43
C ARG A 24 25.06 -6.65 -0.07
N GLN A 25 25.33 -5.73 -1.00
CA GLN A 25 24.31 -4.90 -1.63
C GLN A 25 23.53 -5.64 -2.73
N GLN A 26 24.15 -6.60 -3.43
CA GLN A 26 23.51 -7.40 -4.48
C GLN A 26 22.88 -8.72 -3.98
N GLY A 27 23.32 -9.27 -2.85
CA GLY A 27 22.87 -10.59 -2.36
C GLY A 27 21.64 -10.58 -1.44
N GLY A 28 21.25 -9.41 -0.91
CA GLY A 28 20.09 -9.25 0.00
C GLY A 28 19.27 -7.96 -0.20
N GLY A 29 19.75 -7.03 -1.04
CA GLY A 29 19.13 -5.71 -1.23
C GLY A 29 17.81 -5.74 -1.99
N ASP A 30 17.60 -6.65 -2.93
CA ASP A 30 16.39 -6.64 -3.78
C ASP A 30 15.12 -7.04 -3.02
N ALA A 31 15.18 -8.03 -2.13
CA ALA A 31 14.01 -8.47 -1.37
C ALA A 31 13.65 -7.46 -0.26
N GLU A 32 14.65 -6.95 0.47
CA GLU A 32 14.45 -5.93 1.51
C GLU A 32 14.02 -4.59 0.91
N ALA A 33 14.61 -4.15 -0.21
CA ALA A 33 14.20 -2.92 -0.89
C ALA A 33 12.79 -3.04 -1.50
N GLN A 34 12.42 -4.20 -2.04
CA GLN A 34 11.06 -4.44 -2.53
C GLN A 34 10.03 -4.45 -1.39
N GLN A 35 10.37 -5.07 -0.26
CA GLN A 35 9.52 -5.06 0.94
C GLN A 35 9.39 -3.65 1.52
N GLU A 36 10.47 -2.87 1.58
CA GLU A 36 10.40 -1.46 2.00
C GLU A 36 9.55 -0.62 1.05
N ALA A 37 9.67 -0.83 -0.27
CA ALA A 37 8.87 -0.12 -1.26
C ALA A 37 7.36 -0.44 -1.12
N GLN A 38 7.02 -1.71 -0.89
CA GLN A 38 5.63 -2.13 -0.65
C GLN A 38 5.08 -1.52 0.65
N GLN A 39 5.82 -1.63 1.76
CA GLN A 39 5.41 -1.05 3.04
C GLN A 39 5.22 0.47 2.96
N ARG A 40 6.07 1.18 2.22
CA ARG A 40 5.91 2.63 2.00
C ARG A 40 4.65 2.95 1.19
N ALA A 41 4.34 2.15 0.17
CA ALA A 41 3.13 2.33 -0.63
C ALA A 41 1.87 2.05 0.20
N GLU A 42 1.87 0.99 1.02
CA GLU A 42 0.78 0.64 1.92
C GLU A 42 0.59 1.72 3.00
N ALA A 43 1.67 2.18 3.62
CA ALA A 43 1.61 3.25 4.62
C ALA A 43 1.05 4.56 4.06
N GLN A 44 1.37 4.89 2.81
CA GLN A 44 0.79 6.06 2.12
C GLN A 44 -0.71 5.88 1.88
N GLN A 45 -1.14 4.70 1.41
CA GLN A 45 -2.57 4.40 1.24
C GLN A 45 -3.32 4.46 2.57
N GLU A 46 -2.76 3.86 3.63
CA GLU A 46 -3.35 3.93 4.96
C GLU A 46 -3.39 5.36 5.52
N ALA A 47 -2.38 6.18 5.26
CA ALA A 47 -2.36 7.58 5.69
C ALA A 47 -3.49 8.37 5.02
N VAL A 48 -3.72 8.18 3.70
CA VAL A 48 -4.86 8.77 3.00
C VAL A 48 -6.16 8.29 3.62
N LEU A 49 -6.34 6.99 3.81
CA LEU A 49 -7.56 6.46 4.42
C LEU A 49 -7.79 7.01 5.85
N LYS A 50 -6.75 7.17 6.66
CA LYS A 50 -6.84 7.79 8.00
C LYS A 50 -7.20 9.27 7.95
N GLN A 51 -6.74 9.99 6.94
CA GLN A 51 -7.05 11.41 6.79
C GLN A 51 -8.52 11.63 6.38
N TYR A 52 -9.03 10.80 5.48
CA TYR A 52 -10.36 10.97 4.87
C TYR A 52 -11.46 10.12 5.49
N LEU A 53 -11.16 9.20 6.41
CA LEU A 53 -12.15 8.38 7.11
C LEU A 53 -12.10 8.62 8.62
N THR A 54 -13.26 8.82 9.23
CA THR A 54 -13.40 8.79 10.69
C THR A 54 -13.14 7.39 11.25
N ASP A 55 -12.93 7.29 12.57
CA ASP A 55 -12.76 6.00 13.27
C ASP A 55 -13.95 5.07 13.03
N GLY A 56 -15.18 5.59 13.10
CA GLY A 56 -16.40 4.84 12.83
C GLY A 56 -16.48 4.32 11.38
N ALA A 57 -16.16 5.17 10.40
CA ALA A 57 -16.12 4.76 9.00
C ALA A 57 -15.09 3.65 8.74
N ARG A 58 -13.90 3.74 9.35
CA ARG A 58 -12.86 2.72 9.25
C ARG A 58 -13.28 1.39 9.87
N GLN A 59 -13.90 1.43 11.05
CA GLN A 59 -14.46 0.24 11.69
C GLN A 59 -15.52 -0.42 10.79
N ARG A 60 -16.41 0.39 10.19
CA ARG A 60 -17.44 -0.12 9.28
C ARG A 60 -16.85 -0.77 8.05
N LEU A 61 -15.90 -0.11 7.40
CA LEU A 61 -15.18 -0.64 6.25
C LEU A 61 -14.45 -1.95 6.61
N ASN A 62 -13.78 -2.01 7.76
CA ASN A 62 -13.09 -3.21 8.23
C ASN A 62 -14.08 -4.36 8.46
N ALA A 63 -15.22 -4.12 9.12
CA ALA A 63 -16.23 -5.15 9.34
C ALA A 63 -16.75 -5.75 8.02
N VAL A 64 -16.94 -4.89 7.00
CA VAL A 64 -17.34 -5.35 5.67
C VAL A 64 -16.20 -6.08 4.96
N ALA A 65 -14.97 -5.58 5.02
CA ALA A 65 -13.82 -6.23 4.40
C ALA A 65 -13.56 -7.63 4.98
N MET A 66 -13.81 -7.84 6.28
CA MET A 66 -13.73 -9.16 6.91
C MET A 66 -14.79 -10.14 6.37
N SER A 67 -15.97 -9.64 6.02
CA SER A 67 -17.06 -10.45 5.48
C SER A 67 -16.95 -10.67 3.96
N LYS A 68 -16.48 -9.64 3.24
CA LYS A 68 -16.40 -9.57 1.78
C LYS A 68 -15.15 -8.74 1.39
N PRO A 69 -13.97 -9.37 1.33
CA PRO A 69 -12.71 -8.66 1.07
C PRO A 69 -12.72 -7.93 -0.28
N GLU A 70 -13.19 -8.59 -1.34
CA GLU A 70 -13.27 -8.01 -2.68
C GLU A 70 -14.12 -6.72 -2.71
N PHE A 71 -15.21 -6.70 -1.93
CA PHE A 71 -16.07 -5.53 -1.84
C PHE A 71 -15.41 -4.41 -1.03
N GLY A 72 -14.75 -4.77 0.08
CA GLY A 72 -13.98 -3.82 0.88
C GLY A 72 -12.87 -3.14 0.07
N ASP A 73 -12.17 -3.88 -0.79
CA ASP A 73 -11.12 -3.32 -1.64
C ASP A 73 -11.68 -2.38 -2.71
N LYS A 74 -12.82 -2.73 -3.33
CA LYS A 74 -13.53 -1.82 -4.23
C LYS A 74 -13.93 -0.51 -3.54
N VAL A 75 -14.39 -0.59 -2.29
CA VAL A 75 -14.77 0.60 -1.50
C VAL A 75 -13.54 1.44 -1.17
N LYS A 76 -12.42 0.82 -0.77
CA LYS A 76 -11.15 1.54 -0.54
C LYS A 76 -10.68 2.29 -1.79
N GLN A 77 -10.73 1.65 -2.96
CA GLN A 77 -10.38 2.29 -4.23
C GLN A 77 -11.30 3.48 -4.55
N GLN A 78 -12.60 3.33 -4.34
CA GLN A 78 -13.57 4.42 -4.54
C GLN A 78 -13.30 5.60 -3.60
N VAL A 79 -13.08 5.33 -2.31
CA VAL A 79 -12.73 6.37 -1.33
C VAL A 79 -11.42 7.07 -1.71
N ALA A 80 -10.40 6.32 -2.10
CA ALA A 80 -9.13 6.89 -2.54
C ALA A 80 -9.29 7.78 -3.78
N ALA A 81 -10.10 7.36 -4.76
CA ALA A 81 -10.40 8.17 -5.94
C ALA A 81 -11.19 9.46 -5.60
N LEU A 82 -12.15 9.37 -4.67
CA LEU A 82 -12.89 10.53 -4.18
C LEU A 82 -11.98 11.50 -3.42
N ALA A 83 -11.05 10.98 -2.63
CA ALA A 83 -10.04 11.78 -1.92
C ALA A 83 -9.11 12.50 -2.89
N GLN A 84 -8.55 11.78 -3.87
CA GLN A 84 -7.66 12.34 -4.89
C GLN A 84 -8.35 13.39 -5.77
N SER A 85 -9.63 13.21 -6.07
CA SER A 85 -10.42 14.18 -6.85
C SER A 85 -10.87 15.39 -6.03
N GLY A 86 -10.59 15.44 -4.72
CA GLY A 86 -11.02 16.53 -3.84
C GLY A 86 -12.52 16.61 -3.63
N ARG A 87 -13.27 15.53 -3.94
CA ARG A 87 -14.74 15.49 -3.78
C ARG A 87 -15.16 15.21 -2.34
N ILE A 88 -14.26 14.71 -1.50
CA ILE A 88 -14.52 14.53 -0.07
C ILE A 88 -14.34 15.88 0.63
N GLN A 89 -15.45 16.48 1.05
CA GLN A 89 -15.45 17.67 1.89
C GLN A 89 -15.13 17.28 3.35
N GLY A 90 -13.87 16.95 3.63
CA GLY A 90 -13.39 16.59 4.97
C GLY A 90 -13.23 15.08 5.18
N GLN A 91 -13.94 14.52 6.17
CA GLN A 91 -13.86 13.10 6.52
C GLN A 91 -15.20 12.42 6.29
N ILE A 92 -15.15 11.18 5.81
CA ILE A 92 -16.30 10.29 5.70
C ILE A 92 -16.62 9.73 7.09
N ASP A 93 -17.82 9.99 7.57
CA ASP A 93 -18.34 9.44 8.82
C ASP A 93 -18.91 8.02 8.64
N GLU A 94 -19.36 7.40 9.74
CA GLU A 94 -19.93 6.04 9.68
C GLU A 94 -21.20 5.97 8.82
N ASP A 95 -22.03 7.00 8.86
CA ASP A 95 -23.32 7.03 8.15
C ASP A 95 -23.09 7.19 6.64
N GLN A 96 -22.20 8.11 6.24
CA GLN A 96 -21.76 8.28 4.87
C GLN A 96 -21.07 7.02 4.32
N MET A 97 -20.23 6.36 5.14
CA MET A 97 -19.62 5.08 4.76
C MET A 97 -20.69 4.01 4.55
N ARG A 98 -21.70 3.96 5.41
CA ARG A 98 -22.81 3.01 5.30
C ARG A 98 -23.60 3.24 4.01
N ASP A 99 -23.84 4.49 3.63
CA ASP A 99 -24.56 4.80 2.40
C ASP A 99 -23.72 4.49 1.16
N LEU A 100 -22.42 4.81 1.18
CA LEU A 100 -21.47 4.40 0.13
C LEU A 100 -21.44 2.88 -0.06
N LEU A 101 -21.44 2.12 1.04
CA LEU A 101 -21.48 0.66 1.01
C LEU A 101 -22.79 0.12 0.44
N LYS A 102 -23.93 0.77 0.66
CA LYS A 102 -25.21 0.38 0.06
C LYS A 102 -25.23 0.66 -1.45
N GLU A 103 -24.74 1.82 -1.87
CA GLU A 103 -24.74 2.24 -3.27
C GLU A 103 -23.78 1.39 -4.12
N LEU A 104 -22.62 1.03 -3.58
CA LEU A 104 -21.65 0.18 -4.26
C LEU A 104 -22.07 -1.29 -4.31
N GLN A 105 -22.98 -1.71 -3.43
CA GLN A 105 -23.46 -3.09 -3.40
C GLN A 105 -24.13 -3.38 -4.75
N PRO A 106 -23.69 -4.40 -5.50
CA PRO A 106 -24.36 -4.75 -6.75
C PRO A 106 -25.81 -5.06 -6.44
N ASP A 107 -26.74 -4.41 -7.16
CA ASP A 107 -28.17 -4.68 -7.08
C ASP A 107 -28.40 -6.18 -7.24
N GLN A 108 -28.60 -6.89 -6.13
CA GLN A 108 -29.20 -8.23 -6.12
C GLN A 108 -30.70 -8.16 -6.44
N GLN A 109 -31.18 -7.05 -7.00
CA GLN A 109 -32.54 -6.89 -7.50
C GLN A 109 -32.65 -7.14 -9.01
N SER A 110 -31.98 -8.17 -9.53
CA SER A 110 -32.51 -8.85 -10.72
C SER A 110 -33.60 -9.83 -10.29
N PHE A 111 -34.70 -9.34 -9.72
CA PHE A 111 -35.93 -10.11 -9.66
C PHE A 111 -36.58 -9.99 -11.04
N ASP A 112 -36.26 -10.91 -11.94
CA ASP A 112 -36.97 -11.11 -13.20
C ASP A 112 -38.37 -11.65 -12.87
N ILE A 113 -39.28 -10.77 -12.42
CA ILE A 113 -40.69 -11.08 -12.22
C ILE A 113 -41.36 -10.98 -13.58
N ARG A 114 -41.19 -12.02 -14.39
CA ARG A 114 -42.06 -12.27 -15.55
C ARG A 114 -43.42 -12.76 -15.04
N ARG A 115 -44.33 -11.82 -14.84
CA ARG A 115 -45.75 -12.10 -14.65
C ARG A 115 -46.48 -11.94 -15.98
N ARG A 116 -46.63 -13.04 -16.72
CA ARG A 116 -47.79 -13.31 -17.60
C ARG A 116 -47.83 -14.78 -17.95
#